data_AF-A0A1G1G848-F1
#
_entry.id   AF-A0A1G1G848-F1
#
_cell.length_a   1.000
_cell.length_b   1.000
_cell.length_c   1.000
_cell.angle_alpha   90.00
_cell.angle_beta   90.00
_cell.angle_gamma   90.00
#
_symmetry.space_group_name_H-M   'P 1'
#
loop_
_entity.id
_entity.type
_entity.pdbx_description
1 polymer ?
#
loop_
_entity_poly.entity_id
_entity_poly.type
_entity_poly.pdbx_seq_one_letter_code
_entity_poly.pdbx_strand_id
1 'polypeptide(L)' 'MRNEPAQAVAVFRRVLQFEPKSEKAHVSLGLLYLDMGEKDLVLSEYRALQASGSSFAPYLLNEINARASVATMR' A
#
# COMPACT_ATOMS: atom_id res chain seq x y z
N MET A 1 -5.68 -23.28 -1.88
CA MET A 1 -5.89 -22.09 -2.74
C MET A 1 -6.49 -21.00 -1.89
N ARG A 2 -5.71 -19.98 -1.53
CA ARG A 2 -6.24 -18.79 -0.86
C ARG A 2 -5.54 -17.61 -1.52
N ASN A 3 -6.18 -17.09 -2.57
CA ASN A 3 -5.84 -15.82 -3.21
C ASN A 3 -6.34 -14.65 -2.30
N GLU A 4 -6.10 -14.76 -1.00
CA GLU A 4 -6.49 -13.78 0.04
C GLU A 4 -6.04 -12.36 -0.28
N PRO A 5 -4.81 -12.11 -0.78
CA PRO A 5 -4.39 -10.74 -1.08
C PRO A 5 -5.21 -10.13 -2.23
N ALA A 6 -5.58 -10.91 -3.25
CA ALA A 6 -6.37 -10.40 -4.37
C ALA A 6 -7.81 -10.00 -3.95
N GLN A 7 -8.43 -10.76 -3.05
CA GLN A 7 -9.75 -10.43 -2.52
C GLN A 7 -9.70 -9.18 -1.63
N ALA A 8 -8.69 -9.07 -0.77
CA ALA A 8 -8.50 -7.90 0.08
C ALA A 8 -8.25 -6.63 -0.75
N VAL A 9 -7.43 -6.73 -1.81
CA VAL A 9 -7.22 -5.63 -2.77
C VAL A 9 -8.54 -5.17 -3.38
N ALA A 10 -9.40 -6.10 -3.83
CA ALA A 10 -10.69 -5.74 -4.41
C ALA A 10 -11.60 -4.98 -3.43
N VAL A 11 -11.60 -5.38 -2.14
CA VAL A 11 -12.38 -4.69 -1.09
C VAL A 11 -11.89 -3.27 -0.91
N PHE A 12 -10.59 -3.06 -0.71
CA PHE A 12 -10.07 -1.71 -0.47
C PHE A 12 -10.15 -0.81 -1.71
N ARG A 13 -9.98 -1.36 -2.92
CA ARG A 13 -10.24 -0.60 -4.15
C ARG A 13 -11.70 -0.15 -4.23
N ARG A 14 -12.65 -0.97 -3.79
CA ARG A 14 -14.07 -0.58 -3.70
C ARG A 14 -14.28 0.50 -2.64
N VAL A 15 -13.62 0.43 -1.49
CA VAL A 15 -13.66 1.51 -0.49
C VAL A 15 -13.20 2.83 -1.12
N LEU A 16 -12.09 2.83 -1.86
CA LEU A 16 -11.58 4.03 -2.53
C LEU A 16 -12.49 4.58 -3.63
N GLN A 17 -13.42 3.79 -4.17
CA GLN A 17 -14.45 4.31 -5.09
C GLN A 17 -15.45 5.22 -4.38
N PHE A 18 -15.75 4.95 -3.10
CA PHE A 18 -16.69 5.73 -2.29
C PHE A 18 -15.99 6.79 -1.44
N GLU A 19 -14.79 6.47 -0.95
CA GLU A 19 -13.96 7.35 -0.12
C GLU A 19 -12.54 7.46 -0.70
N PRO A 20 -12.34 8.27 -1.75
CA PRO A 20 -11.04 8.36 -2.45
C PRO A 20 -9.89 8.93 -1.62
N LYS A 21 -10.17 9.42 -0.40
CA LYS A 21 -9.19 9.98 0.53
C LYS A 21 -9.07 9.13 1.80
N SER A 22 -9.63 7.92 1.81
CA SER A 22 -9.58 7.03 2.96
C SER A 22 -8.14 6.59 3.21
N GLU A 23 -7.47 7.23 4.18
CA GLU A 23 -6.08 6.92 4.54
C GLU A 23 -5.92 5.44 4.88
N LYS A 24 -6.89 4.87 5.60
CA LYS A 24 -6.91 3.46 5.98
C LYS A 24 -6.92 2.55 4.75
N ALA A 25 -7.69 2.88 3.72
CA ALA A 25 -7.77 2.08 2.50
C ALA A 25 -6.46 2.14 1.71
N HIS A 26 -5.86 3.34 1.58
CA HIS A 26 -4.56 3.51 0.93
C HIS A 26 -3.43 2.78 1.68
N VAL A 27 -3.39 2.87 3.01
CA VAL A 27 -2.39 2.12 3.82
C VAL A 27 -2.58 0.62 3.65
N SER A 28 -3.82 0.13 3.73
CA SER A 28 -4.11 -1.30 3.62
C SER A 28 -3.75 -1.85 2.23
N LEU A 29 -4.06 -1.11 1.16
CA LEU A 29 -3.63 -1.46 -0.19
C LEU A 29 -2.10 -1.44 -0.33
N GLY A 30 -1.44 -0.42 0.20
CA GLY A 30 0.02 -0.31 0.15
C GLY A 30 0.71 -1.52 0.80
N LEU A 31 0.25 -1.94 1.99
CA LEU A 31 0.79 -3.12 2.67
C LEU A 31 0.52 -4.42 1.89
N LEU A 32 -0.68 -4.58 1.33
CA LEU A 32 -1.02 -5.74 0.49
C LEU A 32 -0.16 -5.79 -0.78
N TYR A 33 0.07 -4.65 -1.43
CA TYR A 33 0.96 -4.55 -2.59
C TYR A 33 2.42 -4.85 -2.21
N LEU A 34 2.87 -4.44 -1.02
CA LEU A 34 4.19 -4.82 -0.49
C LEU A 34 4.32 -6.33 -0.27
N ASP A 35 3.27 -6.98 0.23
CA ASP A 35 3.23 -8.44 0.42
C ASP A 35 3.24 -9.21 -0.90
N MET A 36 2.66 -8.64 -1.95
CA MET A 36 2.70 -9.20 -3.29
C MET A 36 3.98 -8.86 -4.07
N GLY A 37 4.85 -7.99 -3.53
CA GLY A 37 6.06 -7.52 -4.22
C GLY A 37 5.82 -6.46 -5.30
N GLU A 38 4.60 -5.92 -5.38
CA GLU A 38 4.14 -4.97 -6.39
C GLU A 38 4.53 -3.52 -6.03
N LYS A 39 5.84 -3.24 -5.99
CA LYS A 39 6.41 -1.98 -5.47
C LYS A 39 5.84 -0.73 -6.14
N ASP A 40 5.57 -0.77 -7.44
CA ASP A 40 5.02 0.38 -8.17
C ASP A 40 3.62 0.75 -7.68
N LEU A 41 2.80 -0.25 -7.33
CA LEU A 41 1.47 -0.02 -6.78
C LEU A 41 1.55 0.56 -5.36
N VAL A 42 2.52 0.14 -4.55
CA VAL A 42 2.78 0.74 -3.24
C VAL A 42 3.12 2.23 -3.37
N LEU A 43 3.94 2.60 -4.35
CA LEU A 43 4.31 4.00 -4.60
C LEU A 43 3.10 4.84 -5.02
N SER A 44 2.12 4.25 -5.72
CA SER A 44 0.85 4.90 -6.02
C SER A 44 0.07 5.25 -4.76
N GLU A 45 -0.07 4.29 -3.84
CA GLU A 45 -0.78 4.50 -2.56
C GLU A 45 -0.04 5.51 -1.66
N TYR A 46 1.30 5.47 -1.64
CA TYR A 46 2.13 6.48 -0.97
C TYR A 46 1.86 7.89 -1.51
N ARG A 47 1.82 8.07 -2.83
CA ARG A 47 1.57 9.38 -3.45
C ARG A 47 0.18 9.90 -3.13
N ALA A 48 -0.83 9.02 -3.07
CA ALA A 48 -2.18 9.40 -2.68
C ALA A 48 -2.21 9.93 -1.23
N LEU A 49 -1.56 9.22 -0.29
CA LEU A 49 -1.42 9.65 1.11
C LEU A 49 -0.63 10.96 1.22
N GLN A 50 0.44 11.12 0.44
CA GLN A 50 1.26 12.33 0.44
C GLN A 50 0.46 13.54 -0.07
N ALA A 51 -0.29 13.37 -1.16
CA ALA A 51 -1.12 14.42 -1.74
C ALA A 51 -2.26 14.86 -0.81
N SER A 52 -2.75 13.98 0.07
CA SER A 52 -3.75 14.33 1.07
C SER A 52 -3.18 14.92 2.36
N GLY A 53 -1.85 15.05 2.48
CA GLY A 53 -1.18 15.51 3.70
C GLY A 53 -1.23 14.48 4.84
N SER A 54 -1.44 13.20 4.52
CA SER A 54 -1.57 12.14 5.52
C SER A 54 -0.28 11.90 6.29
N SER A 55 -0.38 11.76 7.61
CA SER A 55 0.73 11.29 8.46
C SER A 55 1.13 9.84 8.19
N PHE A 56 0.35 9.09 7.41
CA PHE A 56 0.67 7.72 7.03
C PHE A 56 1.57 7.61 5.79
N ALA A 57 1.81 8.70 5.04
CA ALA A 57 2.70 8.64 3.89
C ALA A 57 4.14 8.23 4.29
N PRO A 58 4.77 8.82 5.32
CA PRO A 58 6.10 8.38 5.77
C PRO A 58 6.13 6.94 6.26
N TYR A 59 5.03 6.45 6.86
CA TYR A 59 4.92 5.05 7.28
C TYR A 59 5.05 4.09 6.09
N LEU A 60 4.29 4.32 5.02
CA LEU A 60 4.36 3.47 3.81
C LEU A 60 5.75 3.51 3.16
N LEU A 61 6.39 4.68 3.15
CA LEU A 61 7.74 4.84 2.60
C LEU A 61 8.80 4.05 3.39
N ASN A 62 8.69 4.04 4.72
CA ASN A 62 9.59 3.26 5.56
C ASN A 62 9.46 1.76 5.30
N GLU A 63 8.24 1.24 5.12
CA GLU A 63 7.99 -0.17 4.78
C GLU A 63 8.57 -0.56 3.41
N ILE A 64 8.43 0.31 2.39
CA ILE A 64 9.06 0.12 1.08
C ILE A 64 10.58 -0.02 1.22
N ASN A 65 11.21 0.87 1.99
CA ASN A 65 12.65 0.90 2.17
C ASN A 65 13.15 -0.32 2.98
N ALA A 66 12.40 -0.72 4.02
CA ALA A 66 12.74 -1.87 4.85
C ALA A 66 12.74 -3.18 4.05
N ARG A 67 11.78 -3.39 3.14
CA ARG A 67 11.77 -4.59 2.29
C ARG A 67 12.84 -4.57 1.20
N ALA A 68 13.20 -3.37 0.72
CA ALA A 68 14.29 -3.23 -0.24
C ALA A 68 15.65 -3.56 0.39
N SER A 69 15.90 -3.16 1.64
CA SER A 69 17.18 -3.44 2.34
C SER A 69 17.33 -4.91 2.75
N VAL A 70 16.23 -5.61 3.03
CA VAL A 70 16.26 -7.07 3.32
C VAL A 70 16.62 -7.89 2.07
N ALA A 71 16.28 -7.40 0.87
CA ALA A 71 16.62 -8.08 -0.39
C ALA A 71 18.12 -7.97 -0.76
N THR A 72 18.81 -6.92 -0.32
CA THR A 72 20.23 -6.67 -0.62
C THR A 72 21.20 -7.37 0.33
N MET A 73 20.71 -8.04 1.38
CA MET A 73 21.52 -8.76 2.37
C MET A 73 21.73 -10.25 2.03
N ARG A 74 21.51 -10.65 0.78
CA ARG A 74 21.77 -12.01 0.27
C ARG A 74 23.07 -12.09 -0.52
#